data_AF-A0A095YAD3-F1
#
_entry.id   AF-A0A095YAD3-F1
#
_cell.length_a   1.000
_cell.length_b   1.000
_cell.length_c   1.000
_cell.angle_alpha   90.00
_cell.angle_beta   90.00
_cell.angle_gamma   90.00
#
_symmetry.space_group_name_H-M   'P 1'
#
loop_
_entity.id
_entity.type
_entity.pdbx_description
1 polymer ?
#
loop_
_entity_poly.entity_id
_entity_poly.type
_entity_poly.pdbx_seq_one_letter_code
_entity_poly.pdbx_strand_id
1 'polypeptide(L)'
;MFDAVQAEIAHRREVGPAATPSKNTGVFTGRICCGACGKNYQRKTRTYKSGTSYKFWRCWSACTGNGNPCRGHNLRETLLEHACADMLGTQGFDPVHVAEQVVMIEAFEHQLTFHLADGTMTPVGLTSEGRLA
;
A
#
# COMPACT_ATOMS: atom_id res chain seq x y z
N MET A 1 -18.07 19.75 -25.01
CA MET A 1 -18.38 19.54 -23.57
C MET A 1 -18.09 18.11 -23.09
N PHE A 2 -17.81 17.15 -24.00
CA PHE A 2 -17.45 15.77 -23.65
C PHE A 2 -15.94 15.52 -23.63
N ASP A 3 -15.13 16.36 -24.28
CA ASP A 3 -13.70 16.11 -24.50
C ASP A 3 -12.89 16.18 -23.21
N ALA A 4 -13.19 17.14 -22.33
CA ALA A 4 -12.53 17.26 -21.02
C ALA A 4 -12.81 16.06 -20.10
N VAL A 5 -14.03 15.50 -20.16
CA VAL A 5 -14.40 14.32 -19.38
C VAL A 5 -13.72 13.06 -19.92
N GLN A 6 -13.61 12.93 -21.24
CA GLN A 6 -12.90 11.80 -21.86
C GLN A 6 -11.39 11.86 -21.60
N ALA A 7 -10.78 13.05 -21.66
CA ALA A 7 -9.37 13.26 -21.32
C ALA A 7 -9.10 12.89 -19.86
N GLU A 8 -9.96 13.31 -18.93
CA GLU A 8 -9.86 12.96 -17.51
C GLU A 8 -10.02 11.45 -17.27
N ILE A 9 -10.94 10.77 -17.98
CA ILE A 9 -11.11 9.31 -17.88
C ILE A 9 -9.89 8.57 -18.43
N ALA A 10 -9.31 9.03 -19.55
CA ALA A 10 -8.10 8.44 -20.13
C ALA A 10 -6.91 8.59 -19.18
N HIS A 11 -6.73 9.79 -18.61
CA HIS A 11 -5.69 10.05 -17.61
C HIS A 11 -5.85 9.15 -16.37
N ARG A 12 -7.08 9.00 -15.86
CA ARG A 12 -7.36 8.08 -14.72
C ARG A 12 -7.12 6.61 -15.05
N ARG A 13 -7.23 6.19 -16.31
CA ARG A 13 -6.90 4.82 -16.74
C ARG A 13 -5.39 4.60 -16.74
N GLU A 14 -4.62 5.60 -17.14
CA GLU A 14 -3.15 5.55 -17.16
C GLU A 14 -2.55 5.59 -15.76
N VAL A 15 -3.02 6.53 -14.91
CA VAL A 15 -2.53 6.67 -13.52
C VAL A 15 -3.11 5.61 -12.57
N GLY A 16 -4.19 4.94 -12.99
CA GLY A 16 -4.82 3.85 -12.26
C GLY A 16 -5.71 4.30 -11.09
N PRO A 17 -6.17 3.36 -10.24
CA PRO A 17 -7.16 3.63 -9.20
C PRO A 17 -6.73 4.69 -8.17
N ALA A 18 -5.43 4.89 -8.00
CA ALA A 18 -4.82 5.86 -7.07
C ALA A 18 -5.18 7.32 -7.38
N ALA A 19 -5.50 7.64 -8.64
CA ALA A 19 -5.90 8.99 -9.06
C ALA A 19 -7.42 9.24 -8.98
N THR A 20 -8.22 8.29 -8.51
CA THR A 20 -9.68 8.47 -8.42
C THR A 20 -10.07 9.05 -7.05
N PRO A 21 -10.55 10.31 -6.95
CA PRO A 21 -10.80 10.97 -5.66
C PRO A 21 -11.86 10.30 -4.80
N SER A 22 -12.84 9.64 -5.43
CA SER A 22 -13.91 8.91 -4.74
C SER A 22 -13.48 7.55 -4.18
N LYS A 23 -12.28 7.06 -4.52
CA LYS A 23 -11.78 5.77 -4.06
C LYS A 23 -10.79 5.99 -2.91
N ASN A 24 -10.94 5.23 -1.83
CA ASN A 24 -9.99 5.19 -0.72
C ASN A 24 -8.67 4.58 -1.19
N THR A 25 -7.85 5.36 -1.88
CA THR A 25 -6.62 4.97 -2.55
C THR A 25 -5.49 5.91 -2.16
N GLY A 26 -4.26 5.60 -2.55
CA GLY A 26 -3.02 6.29 -2.18
C GLY A 26 -1.83 5.64 -2.90
N VAL A 27 -0.60 6.11 -2.66
CA VAL A 27 0.59 5.67 -3.40
C VAL A 27 0.76 4.15 -3.40
N PHE A 28 0.43 3.46 -2.30
CA PHE A 28 0.59 2.01 -2.22
C PHE A 28 -0.51 1.19 -2.93
N THR A 29 -1.50 1.84 -3.52
CA THR A 29 -2.62 1.15 -4.20
C THR A 29 -2.10 0.37 -5.39
N GLY A 30 -2.31 -0.96 -5.38
CA GLY A 30 -1.82 -1.84 -6.43
C GLY A 30 -0.30 -2.13 -6.36
N ARG A 31 0.43 -1.52 -5.42
CA ARG A 31 1.87 -1.81 -5.20
C ARG A 31 2.10 -2.90 -4.15
N ILE A 32 1.18 -3.10 -3.21
CA ILE A 32 1.33 -4.12 -2.16
C ILE A 32 0.66 -5.43 -2.57
N CYS A 33 1.46 -6.48 -2.74
CA CYS A 33 1.02 -7.84 -3.05
C CYS A 33 1.29 -8.78 -1.86
N CYS A 34 0.39 -9.74 -1.61
CA CYS A 34 0.61 -10.77 -0.60
C CYS A 34 1.49 -11.89 -1.16
N GLY A 35 2.67 -12.11 -0.59
CA GLY A 35 3.57 -13.19 -1.00
C GLY A 35 3.00 -14.61 -0.78
N ALA A 36 2.02 -14.77 0.12
CA ALA A 36 1.40 -16.06 0.40
C ALA A 36 0.19 -16.41 -0.51
N CYS A 37 -0.54 -15.42 -1.03
CA CYS A 37 -1.75 -15.70 -1.83
C CYS A 37 -1.84 -14.91 -3.15
N GLY A 38 -0.84 -14.10 -3.47
CA GLY A 38 -0.77 -13.30 -4.71
C GLY A 38 -1.79 -12.17 -4.83
N LYS A 39 -2.67 -11.98 -3.84
CA LYS A 39 -3.69 -10.91 -3.90
C LYS A 39 -3.16 -9.60 -3.38
N ASN A 40 -3.57 -8.51 -4.03
CA ASN A 40 -3.25 -7.16 -3.60
C ASN A 40 -3.89 -6.80 -2.25
N TYR A 41 -3.21 -5.93 -1.50
CA TYR A 41 -3.77 -5.34 -0.30
C TYR A 41 -4.72 -4.19 -0.66
N GLN A 42 -5.76 -4.03 0.16
CA GLN A 42 -6.74 -2.96 0.05
C GLN A 42 -6.54 -1.95 1.16
N ARG A 43 -6.53 -0.66 0.80
CA ARG A 43 -6.55 0.43 1.76
C ARG A 43 -7.90 0.47 2.47
N LYS A 44 -7.88 0.47 3.79
CA LYS A 44 -9.04 0.56 4.67
C LYS A 44 -8.82 1.69 5.67
N THR A 45 -9.93 2.17 6.23
CA THR A 45 -9.94 3.18 7.29
C THR A 45 -10.62 2.57 8.50
N ARG A 46 -10.04 2.76 9.69
CA ARG A 46 -10.73 2.45 10.95
C ARG A 46 -10.89 3.74 11.72
N THR A 47 -12.12 4.01 12.15
CA THR A 47 -12.46 5.16 13.00
C THR A 47 -12.83 4.65 14.39
N TYR A 48 -12.20 5.20 15.42
CA TYR A 48 -12.51 4.93 16.82
C TYR A 48 -13.71 5.74 17.30
N LYS A 49 -14.32 5.34 18.42
CA LYS A 49 -15.42 6.09 19.04
C LYS A 49 -15.02 7.53 19.43
N SER A 50 -13.74 7.78 19.68
CA SER A 50 -13.18 9.12 19.94
C SER A 50 -13.18 10.04 18.71
N GLY A 51 -13.54 9.55 17.52
CA GLY A 51 -13.45 10.28 16.26
C GLY A 51 -12.09 10.18 15.57
N THR A 52 -11.05 9.73 16.28
CA THR A 52 -9.72 9.49 15.68
C THR A 52 -9.80 8.36 14.65
N SER A 53 -9.16 8.53 13.50
CA SER A 53 -9.10 7.49 12.46
C SER A 53 -7.68 7.20 12.02
N TYR A 54 -7.45 5.99 11.51
CA TYR A 54 -6.19 5.61 10.89
C TYR A 54 -6.42 4.72 9.67
N LYS A 55 -5.46 4.75 8.76
CA LYS A 55 -5.45 3.97 7.54
C LYS A 55 -4.56 2.73 7.69
N PHE A 56 -5.00 1.65 7.08
CA PHE A 56 -4.26 0.39 7.07
C PHE A 56 -4.54 -0.38 5.79
N TRP A 57 -3.64 -1.30 5.46
CA TRP A 57 -3.69 -2.14 4.29
C TRP A 57 -3.98 -3.57 4.73
N ARG A 58 -5.02 -4.17 4.15
CA ARG A 58 -5.44 -5.54 4.45
C ARG A 58 -5.42 -6.38 3.18
N CYS A 59 -4.84 -7.57 3.23
CA CYS A 59 -4.87 -8.51 2.11
C CYS A 59 -6.32 -8.73 1.62
N TRP A 60 -6.54 -8.73 0.31
CA TRP A 60 -7.88 -8.92 -0.24
C TRP A 60 -8.51 -10.26 0.16
N SER A 61 -7.73 -11.34 0.32
CA SER A 61 -8.24 -12.62 0.83
C SER A 61 -8.97 -12.45 2.17
N ALA A 62 -8.42 -11.64 3.07
CA ALA A 62 -9.01 -11.31 4.38
C ALA A 62 -10.21 -10.35 4.32
N CYS A 63 -10.58 -9.87 3.15
CA CYS A 63 -11.73 -8.99 2.94
C CYS A 63 -12.94 -9.74 2.37
N THR A 64 -12.79 -11.01 1.99
CA THR A 64 -13.82 -11.79 1.26
C THR A 64 -14.78 -12.58 2.15
N GLY A 65 -14.72 -12.40 3.47
CA GLY A 65 -15.58 -13.11 4.43
C GLY A 65 -15.09 -14.52 4.82
N ASN A 66 -14.02 -15.02 4.21
CA ASN A 66 -13.46 -16.36 4.45
C ASN A 66 -12.35 -16.39 5.52
N GLY A 67 -12.33 -15.45 6.45
CA GLY A 67 -11.22 -15.28 7.40
C GLY A 67 -9.92 -14.80 6.74
N ASN A 68 -8.77 -15.04 7.38
CA ASN A 68 -7.44 -14.63 6.87
C ASN A 68 -6.56 -15.88 6.59
N PRO A 69 -6.82 -16.64 5.52
CA PRO A 69 -6.11 -17.90 5.27
C PRO A 69 -4.61 -17.70 4.99
N CYS A 70 -4.22 -16.55 4.44
CA CYS A 70 -2.83 -16.21 4.14
C CYS A 70 -2.05 -15.68 5.36
N ARG A 71 -2.70 -15.53 6.52
CA ARG A 71 -2.13 -14.98 7.77
C ARG A 71 -1.48 -13.60 7.66
N GLY A 72 -1.56 -12.94 6.51
CA GLY A 72 -0.98 -11.61 6.29
C GLY A 72 -1.50 -10.57 7.28
N HIS A 73 -0.59 -9.78 7.84
CA HIS A 73 -0.89 -8.73 8.79
C HIS A 73 -1.72 -7.59 8.19
N ASN A 74 -2.43 -6.85 9.05
CA ASN A 74 -2.94 -5.53 8.67
C ASN A 74 -1.79 -4.53 8.80
N LEU A 75 -1.26 -4.07 7.67
CA LEU A 75 -0.12 -3.15 7.65
C LEU A 75 -0.63 -1.73 7.89
N ARG A 76 -0.14 -1.02 8.91
CA ARG A 76 -0.50 0.39 9.07
C ARG A 76 0.06 1.19 7.89
N GLU A 77 -0.71 2.15 7.40
CA GLU A 77 -0.20 3.01 6.33
C GLU A 77 1.04 3.79 6.80
N THR A 78 0.99 4.32 8.03
CA THR A 78 2.14 4.97 8.66
C THR A 78 3.35 4.06 8.79
N LEU A 79 3.18 2.74 8.93
CA LEU A 79 4.31 1.81 8.95
C LEU A 79 5.02 1.77 7.60
N LEU A 80 4.26 1.74 6.52
CA LEU A 80 4.81 1.73 5.16
C LEU A 80 5.45 3.08 4.82
N GLU A 81 4.84 4.17 5.25
CA GLU A 81 5.38 5.52 5.09
C GLU A 81 6.75 5.68 5.75
N HIS A 82 6.90 5.24 7.01
CA HIS A 82 8.20 5.26 7.70
C HIS A 82 9.22 4.36 7.02
N ALA A 83 8.84 3.10 6.71
CA ALA A 83 9.75 2.17 6.04
C ALA A 83 10.26 2.72 4.70
N CYS A 84 9.40 3.40 3.93
CA CYS A 84 9.81 4.06 2.69
C CYS A 84 10.71 5.26 2.92
N ALA A 85 10.40 6.14 3.89
CA ALA A 85 11.24 7.31 4.18
C ALA A 85 12.64 6.89 4.65
N ASP A 86 12.72 5.90 5.54
CA ASP A 86 13.97 5.35 6.05
C ASP A 86 14.79 4.71 4.92
N MET A 87 14.15 3.90 4.07
CA MET A 87 14.80 3.23 2.94
C MET A 87 15.32 4.21 1.88
N LEU A 88 14.58 5.28 1.61
CA LEU A 88 14.94 6.30 0.61
C LEU A 88 15.84 7.40 1.21
N GLY A 89 16.13 7.35 2.52
CA GLY A 89 16.97 8.34 3.20
C GLY A 89 16.36 9.75 3.24
N THR A 90 15.02 9.87 3.21
CA THR A 90 14.32 11.15 3.23
C THR A 90 13.95 11.55 4.66
N GLN A 91 13.85 12.86 4.95
CA GLN A 91 13.46 13.36 6.28
C GLN A 91 11.99 13.09 6.64
N GLY A 92 11.20 12.65 5.67
CA GLY A 92 9.79 12.35 5.83
C GLY A 92 9.24 11.63 4.62
N PHE A 93 7.98 11.21 4.72
CA PHE A 93 7.30 10.52 3.65
C PHE A 93 6.94 11.48 2.50
N ASP A 94 7.44 11.16 1.30
CA ASP A 94 7.08 11.83 0.05
C ASP A 94 6.40 10.81 -0.90
N PRO A 95 5.07 10.91 -1.11
CA PRO A 95 4.35 9.97 -1.96
C PRO A 95 4.75 10.06 -3.43
N VAL A 96 5.28 11.19 -3.91
CA VAL A 96 5.75 11.31 -5.31
C VAL A 96 7.06 10.55 -5.46
N HIS A 97 8.01 10.80 -4.56
CA HIS A 97 9.29 10.09 -4.57
C HIS A 97 9.11 8.58 -4.37
N VAL A 98 8.22 8.16 -3.47
CA VAL A 98 7.87 6.75 -3.29
C VAL A 98 7.23 6.16 -4.55
N ALA A 99 6.39 6.91 -5.27
CA ALA A 99 5.78 6.43 -6.50
C ALA A 99 6.81 6.16 -7.61
N GLU A 100 7.88 6.94 -7.65
CA GLU A 100 9.00 6.83 -8.60
C GLU A 100 9.96 5.70 -8.23
N GLN A 101 10.29 5.56 -6.94
CA GLN A 101 11.35 4.64 -6.50
C GLN A 101 10.83 3.26 -6.13
N VAL A 102 9.61 3.14 -5.59
CA VAL A 102 9.06 1.86 -5.11
C VAL A 102 8.08 1.29 -6.14
N VAL A 103 8.51 0.22 -6.80
CA VAL A 103 7.74 -0.46 -7.86
C VAL A 103 6.72 -1.42 -7.26
N MET A 104 7.12 -2.22 -6.27
CA MET A 104 6.28 -3.22 -5.63
C MET A 104 6.69 -3.45 -4.18
N ILE A 105 5.73 -3.87 -3.35
CA ILE A 105 5.94 -4.31 -1.98
C ILE A 105 5.34 -5.72 -1.86
N GLU A 106 6.17 -6.73 -1.68
CA GLU A 106 5.71 -8.07 -1.34
C GLU A 106 5.60 -8.22 0.18
N ALA A 107 4.42 -8.63 0.67
CA ALA A 107 4.14 -8.78 2.08
C ALA A 107 4.03 -10.26 2.47
N PHE A 108 4.90 -10.67 3.39
CA PHE A 108 4.92 -11.97 4.06
C PHE A 108 4.56 -11.83 5.55
N GLU A 109 4.46 -12.95 6.26
CA GLU A 109 4.13 -12.96 7.70
C GLU A 109 5.22 -12.25 8.54
N HIS A 110 6.50 -12.46 8.22
CA HIS A 110 7.61 -11.93 9.03
C HIS A 110 8.48 -10.91 8.29
N GLN A 111 8.06 -10.43 7.12
CA GLN A 111 8.88 -9.55 6.28
C GLN A 111 8.04 -8.80 5.24
N LEU A 112 8.49 -7.60 4.90
CA LEU A 112 8.14 -6.89 3.67
C LEU A 112 9.36 -6.86 2.75
N THR A 113 9.18 -7.11 1.47
CA THR A 113 10.24 -6.95 0.47
C THR A 113 9.85 -5.82 -0.47
N PHE A 114 10.65 -4.76 -0.49
CA PHE A 114 10.45 -3.61 -1.36
C PHE A 114 11.29 -3.80 -2.62
N HIS A 115 10.63 -3.72 -3.77
CA HIS A 115 11.27 -3.77 -5.08
C HIS A 115 11.43 -2.34 -5.59
N LEU A 116 12.68 -1.92 -5.78
CA LEU A 116 13.02 -0.57 -6.18
C LEU A 116 13.20 -0.45 -7.70
N ALA A 117 13.07 0.77 -8.21
CA ALA A 117 13.16 1.06 -9.64
C ALA A 117 14.55 0.79 -10.24
N ASP A 118 15.59 0.80 -9.42
CA ASP A 118 16.97 0.44 -9.79
C ASP A 118 17.19 -1.09 -9.85
N GLY A 119 16.17 -1.89 -9.53
CA GLY A 119 16.22 -3.35 -9.47
C GLY A 119 16.63 -3.91 -8.11
N THR A 120 16.97 -3.06 -7.13
CA THR A 120 17.32 -3.48 -5.78
C THR A 120 16.09 -4.04 -5.05
N MET A 121 16.29 -5.11 -4.29
CA MET A 121 15.28 -5.68 -3.41
C MET A 121 15.69 -5.49 -1.96
N THR A 122 14.90 -4.71 -1.22
CA THR A 122 15.19 -4.37 0.18
C THR A 122 14.22 -5.10 1.11
N PRO A 123 14.68 -6.15 1.82
CA PRO A 123 13.90 -6.79 2.86
C PRO A 123 13.83 -5.94 4.13
N VAL A 124 12.65 -5.87 4.75
CA VAL A 124 12.40 -5.24 6.04
C VAL A 124 11.65 -6.22 6.94
N GLY A 125 12.20 -6.54 8.10
CA GLY A 125 11.63 -7.52 9.04
C GLY A 125 10.32 -7.02 9.66
N LEU A 126 9.40 -7.96 9.92
CA LEU A 126 8.19 -7.73 10.69
C LEU A 126 8.18 -8.56 11.97
N THR A 127 7.75 -7.95 13.07
CA THR A 127 7.40 -8.66 14.30
C THR A 127 6.14 -9.52 14.10
N SER A 128 5.85 -10.41 15.04
CA SER A 128 4.62 -11.22 15.07
C SER A 128 3.32 -10.41 15.10
N GLU A 129 3.40 -9.11 15.37
CA GLU A 129 2.28 -8.16 15.37
C GLU A 129 2.16 -7.39 14.04
N GLY A 130 3.06 -7.63 13.10
CA GLY A 130 3.14 -6.91 11.83
C GLY A 130 3.69 -5.48 11.97
N ARG A 131 4.61 -5.26 12.91
CA ARG A 131 5.35 -3.99 13.06
C ARG A 131 6.77 -4.15 12.51
N LEU A 132 7.43 -3.06 12.14
CA LEU A 132 8.85 -3.11 11.77
C LEU A 132 9.66 -3.68 12.95
N ALA A 133 10.57 -4.61 12.66
CA ALA A 133 11.41 -5.29 13.64
C ALA A 133 12.67 -4.48 14.00
#